data_AF-A0AAD6QUV6-F1
#
_entry.id   AF-A0AAD6QUV6-F1
#
_cell.length_a   1.000
_cell.length_b   1.000
_cell.length_c   1.000
_cell.angle_alpha   90.00
_cell.angle_beta   90.00
_cell.angle_gamma   90.00
#
_symmetry.space_group_name_H-M   'P 1'
#
loop_
_entity.id
_entity.type
_entity.pdbx_description
1 polymer ?
#
loop_
_entity_poly.entity_id
_entity_poly.type
_entity_poly.pdbx_seq_one_letter_code
_entity_poly.pdbx_strand_id
1 'polypeptide(L)'
;MYDAGDIMKFGFPMAFTATMLSLAILEYGENMKTVKQLGHARDSLKWITDFLINAHPSENVLYIQVGDPELDHQCWERPEAIRGIRPSTQVNTSFPGTEVAEETAAAMASASLVFKNINSSSSNLLLEHVQQLFSFADAYRGSYSVSIPQVQSYYNSTGYEDELLRAATWLYHASKDLSYLKYVTD
;
A
#
# COMPACT_ATOMS: atom_id res chain seq x y z
N MET A 1 -5.91 -5.02 -9.80
CA MET A 1 -4.56 -5.59 -9.85
C MET A 1 -4.57 -6.86 -9.02
N TYR A 2 -4.17 -7.96 -9.65
CA TYR A 2 -3.80 -9.20 -8.95
C TYR A 2 -2.29 -9.21 -8.77
N ASP A 3 -1.81 -10.02 -7.85
CA ASP A 3 -0.41 -10.02 -7.45
C ASP A 3 0.52 -10.51 -8.57
N ALA A 4 0.24 -11.69 -9.13
CA ALA A 4 1.10 -12.30 -10.14
C ALA A 4 0.26 -13.01 -11.23
N GLY A 5 0.55 -14.29 -11.48
CA GLY A 5 -0.24 -15.16 -12.36
C GLY A 5 -1.43 -15.83 -11.65
N ASP A 6 -1.54 -15.60 -10.34
CA ASP A 6 -2.66 -15.99 -9.51
C ASP A 6 -3.74 -14.88 -9.52
N ILE A 7 -4.80 -15.10 -8.75
CA ILE A 7 -5.91 -14.15 -8.64
C ILE A 7 -5.95 -13.56 -7.23
N MET A 8 -4.89 -13.77 -6.43
CA MET A 8 -4.73 -13.18 -5.12
C MET A 8 -4.54 -11.66 -5.18
N LYS A 9 -4.96 -11.00 -4.11
CA LYS A 9 -4.63 -9.59 -3.86
C LYS A 9 -3.84 -9.51 -2.57
N PHE A 10 -2.52 -9.55 -2.67
CA PHE A 10 -1.61 -9.33 -1.54
C PHE A 10 -1.33 -7.83 -1.38
N GLY A 11 -1.68 -7.27 -0.23
CA GLY A 11 -1.62 -5.83 0.04
C GLY A 11 -0.20 -5.30 0.13
N PHE A 12 0.72 -6.06 0.74
CA PHE A 12 2.10 -5.63 0.95
C PHE A 12 2.88 -5.39 -0.35
N PRO A 13 3.02 -6.36 -1.28
CA PRO A 13 3.67 -6.13 -2.57
C PRO A 13 2.90 -5.15 -3.47
N MET A 14 1.56 -5.07 -3.34
CA MET A 14 0.75 -4.09 -4.07
C MET A 14 1.04 -2.66 -3.62
N ALA A 15 1.15 -2.42 -2.31
CA ALA A 15 1.53 -1.14 -1.76
C ALA A 15 2.95 -0.75 -2.21
N PHE A 16 3.91 -1.68 -2.12
CA PHE A 16 5.27 -1.47 -2.64
C PHE A 16 5.28 -1.07 -4.12
N THR A 17 4.49 -1.76 -4.94
CA THR A 17 4.34 -1.45 -6.37
C THR A 17 3.82 -0.03 -6.59
N ALA A 18 2.83 0.42 -5.81
CA ALA A 18 2.33 1.78 -5.88
C ALA A 18 3.37 2.82 -5.45
N THR A 19 4.13 2.56 -4.37
CA THR A 19 5.22 3.46 -3.94
C THR A 19 6.27 3.62 -5.04
N MET A 20 6.70 2.51 -5.64
CA MET A 20 7.71 2.54 -6.72
C MET A 20 7.18 3.19 -8.00
N LEU A 21 5.92 2.96 -8.35
CA LEU A 21 5.28 3.61 -9.50
C LEU A 21 5.16 5.12 -9.26
N SER A 22 4.78 5.54 -8.05
CA SER A 22 4.76 6.96 -7.66
C SER A 22 6.15 7.59 -7.80
N LEU A 23 7.19 6.95 -7.26
CA LEU A 23 8.57 7.43 -7.40
C LEU A 23 8.97 7.57 -8.88
N ALA A 24 8.65 6.58 -9.72
CA ALA A 24 8.95 6.63 -11.14
C ALA A 24 8.22 7.76 -11.87
N ILE A 25 6.96 8.02 -11.52
CA ILE A 25 6.18 9.14 -12.08
C ILE A 25 6.74 10.49 -11.63
N LEU A 26 7.16 10.61 -10.36
CA LEU A 26 7.74 11.84 -9.83
C LEU A 26 9.09 12.17 -10.49
N GLU A 27 9.95 11.18 -10.66
CA GLU A 27 11.31 11.37 -11.20
C GLU A 27 11.31 11.46 -12.74
N TYR A 28 10.56 10.57 -13.41
CA TYR A 28 10.63 10.40 -14.87
C TYR A 28 9.33 10.78 -15.59
N GLY A 29 8.45 11.53 -14.93
CA GLY A 29 7.13 11.89 -15.47
C GLY A 29 7.18 12.60 -16.83
N GLU A 30 8.15 13.49 -17.05
CA GLU A 30 8.30 14.16 -18.35
C GLU A 30 8.77 13.20 -19.46
N ASN A 31 9.64 12.22 -19.16
CA ASN A 31 10.00 11.18 -20.12
C ASN A 31 8.79 10.31 -20.48
N MET A 32 8.00 9.90 -19.48
CA MET A 32 6.75 9.16 -19.71
C MET A 32 5.77 9.95 -20.57
N LYS A 33 5.73 11.28 -20.41
CA LYS A 33 4.89 12.17 -21.22
C LYS A 33 5.35 12.22 -22.67
N THR A 34 6.65 12.27 -22.93
CA THR A 34 7.22 12.22 -24.30
C THR A 34 6.77 10.97 -25.06
N VAL A 35 6.71 9.82 -24.38
CA VAL A 35 6.26 8.54 -24.96
C VAL A 35 4.75 8.27 -24.77
N LYS A 36 3.98 9.26 -24.33
CA LYS A 36 2.52 9.19 -24.13
C LYS A 36 2.06 8.12 -23.12
N GLN A 37 2.89 7.78 -22.15
CA GLN A 37 2.58 6.79 -21.10
C GLN A 37 2.20 7.43 -19.75
N LEU A 38 2.46 8.72 -19.53
CA LEU A 38 2.20 9.37 -18.25
C LEU A 38 0.73 9.26 -17.79
N GLY A 39 -0.22 9.34 -18.72
CA GLY A 39 -1.65 9.15 -18.42
C GLY A 39 -1.92 7.74 -17.89
N HIS A 40 -1.49 6.71 -18.62
CA HIS A 40 -1.67 5.31 -18.23
C HIS A 40 -0.98 4.97 -16.90
N ALA A 41 0.20 5.53 -16.64
CA ALA A 41 0.91 5.37 -15.37
C ALA A 41 0.10 5.94 -14.20
N ARG A 42 -0.47 7.14 -14.37
CA ARG A 42 -1.33 7.80 -13.37
C ARG A 42 -2.65 7.04 -13.16
N ASP A 43 -3.26 6.55 -14.23
CA ASP A 43 -4.49 5.74 -14.14
C ASP A 43 -4.24 4.42 -13.40
N SER A 44 -3.10 3.78 -13.66
CA SER A 44 -2.68 2.56 -12.96
C SER A 44 -2.42 2.82 -11.48
N LEU A 45 -1.71 3.90 -11.16
CA LEU A 45 -1.48 4.32 -9.77
C LEU A 45 -2.81 4.60 -9.06
N LYS A 46 -3.72 5.32 -9.72
CA LYS A 46 -5.05 5.62 -9.19
C LYS A 46 -5.83 4.34 -8.88
N TRP A 47 -5.80 3.36 -9.78
CA TRP A 47 -6.48 2.08 -9.56
C TRP A 47 -6.01 1.37 -8.29
N ILE A 48 -4.69 1.40 -8.03
CA ILE A 48 -4.12 0.81 -6.80
C ILE A 48 -4.54 1.63 -5.58
N THR A 49 -4.39 2.96 -5.61
CA THR A 49 -4.71 3.80 -4.46
C THR A 49 -6.20 3.81 -4.12
N ASP A 50 -7.09 3.73 -5.11
CA ASP A 50 -8.53 3.58 -4.87
C ASP A 50 -8.82 2.27 -4.11
N PHE A 51 -8.10 1.18 -4.44
CA PHE A 51 -8.22 -0.06 -3.69
C PHE A 51 -7.68 0.08 -2.25
N LEU A 52 -6.51 0.70 -2.07
CA LEU A 52 -5.91 0.89 -0.74
C LEU A 52 -6.78 1.77 0.17
N ILE A 53 -7.43 2.81 -0.38
CA ILE A 53 -8.41 3.63 0.35
C ILE A 53 -9.57 2.76 0.84
N ASN A 54 -10.14 1.93 -0.03
CA ASN A 54 -11.23 1.01 0.34
C ASN A 54 -10.78 -0.08 1.34
N ALA A 55 -9.50 -0.46 1.31
CA ALA A 55 -8.92 -1.41 2.22
C ALA A 55 -8.69 -0.83 3.63
N HIS A 56 -8.76 0.49 3.81
CA HIS A 56 -8.61 1.18 5.09
C HIS A 56 -9.94 1.84 5.52
N PRO A 57 -10.93 1.07 6.00
CA PRO A 57 -12.26 1.60 6.32
C PRO A 57 -12.33 2.37 7.65
N SER A 58 -11.34 2.20 8.53
CA SER A 58 -11.27 2.88 9.83
C SER A 58 -9.82 2.99 10.30
N GLU A 59 -9.55 3.94 11.19
CA GLU A 59 -8.20 4.39 11.57
C GLU A 59 -7.20 3.29 11.94
N ASN A 60 -7.67 2.19 12.53
CA ASN A 60 -6.81 1.08 13.00
C ASN A 60 -7.17 -0.26 12.36
N VAL A 61 -7.71 -0.25 11.14
CA VAL A 61 -8.06 -1.47 10.38
C VAL A 61 -7.59 -1.33 8.95
N LEU A 62 -6.75 -2.27 8.51
CA LEU A 62 -6.30 -2.36 7.12
C LEU A 62 -6.50 -3.79 6.60
N TYR A 63 -7.27 -3.92 5.51
CA TYR A 63 -7.39 -5.17 4.77
C TYR A 63 -6.16 -5.39 3.89
N ILE A 64 -5.44 -6.46 4.16
CA ILE A 64 -4.13 -6.74 3.56
C ILE A 64 -4.16 -7.92 2.59
N GLN A 65 -5.26 -8.67 2.53
CA GLN A 65 -5.39 -9.79 1.61
C GLN A 65 -6.84 -10.00 1.18
N VAL A 66 -7.06 -10.33 -0.09
CA VAL A 66 -8.35 -10.85 -0.58
C VAL A 66 -8.12 -12.12 -1.39
N GLY A 67 -8.69 -13.23 -0.91
CA GLY A 67 -8.50 -14.57 -1.43
C GLY A 67 -7.87 -15.50 -0.39
N ASP A 68 -8.04 -16.80 -0.63
CA ASP A 68 -7.31 -17.86 0.05
C ASP A 68 -6.26 -18.39 -0.92
N PRO A 69 -4.96 -18.21 -0.62
CA PRO A 69 -3.92 -18.54 -1.58
C PRO A 69 -3.78 -20.05 -1.82
N GLU A 70 -4.12 -20.89 -0.84
CA GLU A 70 -4.07 -22.34 -1.04
C GLU A 70 -5.16 -22.78 -2.03
N LEU A 71 -6.37 -22.24 -1.90
CA LEU A 71 -7.46 -22.54 -2.83
C LEU A 71 -7.24 -21.89 -4.21
N ASP A 72 -6.76 -20.64 -4.25
CA ASP A 72 -6.51 -19.89 -5.47
C ASP A 72 -5.43 -20.57 -6.31
N HIS A 73 -4.33 -21.02 -5.69
CA HIS A 73 -3.20 -21.64 -6.40
C HIS A 73 -3.47 -23.09 -6.85
N GLN A 74 -4.51 -23.74 -6.32
CA GLN A 74 -4.98 -25.05 -6.80
C GLN A 74 -5.84 -24.93 -8.08
N CYS A 75 -6.24 -23.72 -8.47
CA CYS A 75 -7.13 -23.49 -9.59
C CYS A 75 -6.44 -22.71 -10.71
N TRP A 76 -6.47 -23.25 -11.94
CA TRP A 76 -6.05 -22.50 -13.13
C TRP A 76 -7.28 -22.07 -13.92
N GLU A 77 -7.75 -20.86 -13.69
CA GLU A 77 -8.92 -20.32 -14.35
C GLU A 77 -8.79 -18.84 -14.70
N ARG A 78 -9.75 -18.34 -15.50
CA ARG A 78 -9.83 -16.92 -15.80
C ARG A 78 -10.44 -16.20 -14.59
N PRO A 79 -9.96 -15.01 -14.22
CA PRO A 79 -10.45 -14.29 -13.04
C PRO A 79 -11.96 -13.97 -13.11
N GLU A 80 -12.52 -13.77 -14.29
CA GLU A 80 -13.96 -13.57 -14.49
C GLU A 80 -14.81 -14.83 -14.25
N ALA A 81 -14.18 -16.01 -14.15
CA ALA A 81 -14.86 -17.29 -13.99
C ALA A 81 -14.89 -17.81 -12.54
N ILE A 82 -14.23 -17.13 -11.59
CA ILE A 82 -14.16 -17.55 -10.19
C ILE A 82 -15.56 -17.71 -9.60
N ARG A 83 -15.83 -18.86 -8.97
CA ARG A 83 -17.09 -19.16 -8.26
C ARG A 83 -16.92 -19.44 -6.77
N GLY A 84 -15.68 -19.41 -6.27
CA GLY A 84 -15.34 -19.70 -4.87
C GLY A 84 -15.47 -18.50 -3.94
N ILE A 85 -15.50 -18.79 -2.63
CA ILE A 85 -15.41 -17.77 -1.59
C ILE A 85 -14.00 -17.18 -1.62
N ARG A 86 -13.91 -15.85 -1.55
CA ARG A 86 -12.64 -15.13 -1.45
C ARG A 86 -12.59 -14.40 -0.11
N PRO A 87 -12.00 -15.00 0.93
CA PRO A 87 -11.95 -14.39 2.25
C PRO A 87 -11.10 -13.12 2.23
N SER A 88 -11.37 -12.21 3.16
CA SER A 88 -10.57 -10.99 3.36
C SER A 88 -9.82 -11.07 4.68
N THR A 89 -8.53 -10.80 4.65
CA THR A 89 -7.66 -10.77 5.84
C THR A 89 -7.30 -9.34 6.17
N GLN A 90 -7.31 -8.99 7.45
CA GLN A 90 -7.00 -7.64 7.93
C GLN A 90 -5.98 -7.66 9.06
N VAL A 91 -5.23 -6.56 9.18
CA VAL A 91 -4.47 -6.20 10.38
C VAL A 91 -5.26 -5.17 11.18
N ASN A 92 -5.12 -5.20 12.50
CA ASN A 92 -5.77 -4.29 13.42
C ASN A 92 -5.01 -4.25 14.76
N THR A 93 -5.56 -3.59 15.77
CA THR A 93 -4.91 -3.46 17.09
C THR A 93 -4.66 -4.77 17.82
N SER A 94 -5.40 -5.85 17.50
CA SER A 94 -5.19 -7.19 18.07
C SER A 94 -4.23 -8.06 17.25
N PHE A 95 -4.17 -7.83 15.94
CA PHE A 95 -3.27 -8.51 15.00
C PHE A 95 -2.51 -7.44 14.20
N PRO A 96 -1.47 -6.83 14.79
CA PRO A 96 -0.75 -5.73 14.17
C PRO A 96 0.03 -6.18 12.93
N GLY A 97 0.30 -5.22 12.05
CA GLY A 97 1.11 -5.43 10.85
C GLY A 97 1.74 -4.11 10.42
N THR A 98 2.82 -3.74 11.11
CA THR A 98 3.48 -2.45 10.96
C THR A 98 4.00 -2.24 9.55
N GLU A 99 4.75 -3.18 9.00
CA GLU A 99 5.35 -3.09 7.67
C GLU A 99 4.30 -2.94 6.56
N VAL A 100 3.21 -3.71 6.60
CA VAL A 100 2.17 -3.62 5.57
C VAL A 100 1.34 -2.34 5.68
N ALA A 101 1.10 -1.86 6.90
CA ALA A 101 0.42 -0.59 7.14
C ALA A 101 1.31 0.59 6.72
N GLU A 102 2.60 0.56 7.05
CA GLU A 102 3.54 1.62 6.70
C GLU A 102 3.90 1.64 5.21
N GLU A 103 4.04 0.50 4.54
CA GLU A 103 4.22 0.52 3.08
C GLU A 103 2.94 1.02 2.38
N THR A 104 1.76 0.75 2.94
CA THR A 104 0.50 1.33 2.45
C THR A 104 0.47 2.85 2.66
N ALA A 105 0.95 3.34 3.82
CA ALA A 105 1.11 4.75 4.09
C ALA A 105 2.12 5.40 3.13
N ALA A 106 3.28 4.77 2.87
CA ALA A 106 4.27 5.21 1.89
C ALA A 106 3.68 5.30 0.47
N ALA A 107 2.89 4.31 0.07
CA ALA A 107 2.22 4.27 -1.23
C ALA A 107 1.24 5.43 -1.39
N MET A 108 0.39 5.68 -0.39
CA MET A 108 -0.57 6.78 -0.42
C MET A 108 0.11 8.16 -0.32
N ALA A 109 1.15 8.29 0.51
CA ALA A 109 1.90 9.53 0.67
C ALA A 109 2.62 9.92 -0.62
N SER A 110 3.34 8.98 -1.23
CA SER A 110 4.01 9.19 -2.53
C SER A 110 3.01 9.48 -3.65
N ALA A 111 1.87 8.78 -3.68
CA ALA A 111 0.82 9.04 -4.67
C ALA A 111 0.16 10.42 -4.49
N SER A 112 0.02 10.91 -3.25
CA SER A 112 -0.51 12.25 -2.99
C SER A 112 0.33 13.33 -3.68
N LEU A 113 1.66 13.18 -3.69
CA LEU A 113 2.57 14.08 -4.40
C LEU A 113 2.35 14.06 -5.91
N VAL A 114 2.13 12.87 -6.49
CA VAL A 114 1.82 12.71 -7.92
C VAL A 114 0.52 13.43 -8.29
N PHE A 115 -0.51 13.31 -7.44
CA PHE A 115 -1.83 13.86 -7.72
C PHE A 115 -2.01 15.31 -7.26
N LYS A 116 -1.09 15.89 -6.46
CA LYS A 116 -1.20 17.22 -5.85
C LYS A 116 -1.63 18.32 -6.83
N ASN A 117 -1.05 18.36 -8.02
CA ASN A 117 -1.33 19.39 -9.03
C ASN A 117 -2.41 18.98 -10.06
N ILE A 118 -3.01 17.80 -9.91
CA ILE A 118 -3.96 17.20 -10.86
C ILE A 118 -5.34 17.11 -10.21
N ASN A 119 -5.40 16.63 -8.97
CA ASN A 119 -6.60 16.48 -8.18
C ASN A 119 -6.25 16.65 -6.70
N SER A 120 -6.38 17.89 -6.20
CA SER A 120 -6.10 18.23 -4.81
C SER A 120 -6.99 17.48 -3.81
N SER A 121 -8.24 17.19 -4.18
CA SER A 121 -9.17 16.45 -3.31
C SER A 121 -8.71 15.02 -3.10
N SER A 122 -8.29 14.32 -4.17
CA SER A 122 -7.70 12.98 -4.05
C SER A 122 -6.38 13.00 -3.30
N SER A 123 -5.53 14.01 -3.52
CA SER A 123 -4.29 14.18 -2.76
C SER A 123 -4.54 14.34 -1.26
N ASN A 124 -5.52 15.15 -0.86
CA ASN A 124 -5.84 15.38 0.54
C ASN A 124 -6.42 14.13 1.21
N LEU A 125 -7.31 13.41 0.49
CA LEU A 125 -7.87 12.15 0.99
C LEU A 125 -6.77 11.12 1.24
N LEU A 126 -5.79 10.99 0.33
CA LEU A 126 -4.65 10.11 0.54
C LEU A 126 -3.87 10.49 1.80
N LEU A 127 -3.57 11.77 1.99
CA LEU A 127 -2.84 12.23 3.18
C LEU A 127 -3.57 11.97 4.50
N GLU A 128 -4.91 12.06 4.51
CA GLU A 128 -5.72 11.71 5.68
C GLU A 128 -5.54 10.23 6.07
N HIS A 129 -5.67 9.31 5.10
CA HIS A 129 -5.44 7.88 5.33
C HIS A 129 -4.00 7.59 5.79
N VAL A 130 -3.02 8.28 5.21
CA VAL A 130 -1.60 8.10 5.56
C VAL A 130 -1.33 8.44 7.03
N GLN A 131 -1.87 9.57 7.52
CA GLN A 131 -1.68 9.99 8.91
C GLN A 131 -2.27 8.98 9.90
N GLN A 132 -3.44 8.42 9.56
CA GLN A 132 -4.10 7.39 10.35
C GLN A 132 -3.29 6.08 10.34
N LEU A 133 -2.87 5.60 9.17
CA LEU A 133 -2.09 4.37 9.02
C LEU A 133 -0.73 4.45 9.72
N PHE A 134 -0.02 5.57 9.59
CA PHE A 134 1.25 5.80 10.27
C PHE A 134 1.07 5.77 11.80
N SER A 135 0.05 6.47 12.29
CA SER A 135 -0.25 6.48 13.73
C SER A 135 -0.64 5.09 14.25
N PHE A 136 -1.43 4.34 13.48
CA PHE A 136 -1.82 2.96 13.79
C PHE A 136 -0.59 2.04 13.87
N ALA A 137 0.27 2.06 12.85
CA ALA A 137 1.40 1.17 12.76
C ALA A 137 2.51 1.48 13.77
N ASP A 138 2.75 2.77 14.06
CA ASP A 138 3.71 3.20 15.07
C ASP A 138 3.25 2.92 16.50
N ALA A 139 1.93 3.03 16.77
CA ALA A 139 1.34 2.75 18.09
C ALA A 139 1.23 1.25 18.39
N TYR A 140 0.94 0.43 17.38
CA TYR A 140 0.75 -1.02 17.52
C TYR A 140 1.82 -1.77 16.73
N ARG A 141 3.07 -1.72 17.22
CA ARG A 141 4.19 -2.35 16.53
C ARG A 141 4.13 -3.87 16.58
N GLY A 142 4.23 -4.50 15.41
CA GLY A 142 4.29 -5.95 15.28
C GLY A 142 4.28 -6.37 13.82
N SER A 143 5.07 -7.39 13.48
CA SER A 143 5.15 -7.89 12.12
C SER A 143 3.86 -8.59 11.70
N TYR A 144 3.33 -8.25 10.54
CA TYR A 144 2.09 -8.84 10.03
C TYR A 144 2.23 -10.35 9.79
N SER A 145 3.42 -10.80 9.42
CA SER A 145 3.69 -12.21 9.15
C SER A 145 3.81 -13.03 10.43
N VAL A 146 4.17 -12.40 11.55
CA VAL A 146 4.10 -12.99 12.89
C VAL A 146 2.65 -13.02 13.39
N SER A 147 1.92 -11.93 13.24
CA SER A 147 0.52 -11.83 13.69
C SER A 147 -0.42 -12.74 12.89
N ILE A 148 -0.12 -12.97 11.61
CA ILE A 148 -0.93 -13.77 10.68
C ILE A 148 0.00 -14.77 9.99
N PRO A 149 0.36 -15.90 10.64
CA PRO A 149 1.38 -16.82 10.14
C PRO A 149 1.12 -17.39 8.74
N GLN A 150 -0.14 -17.41 8.28
CA GLN A 150 -0.51 -17.94 6.97
C GLN A 150 0.11 -17.15 5.81
N VAL A 151 0.47 -15.88 6.00
CA VAL A 151 1.07 -15.03 4.95
C VAL A 151 2.55 -15.36 4.71
N GLN A 152 3.22 -16.01 5.67
CA GLN A 152 4.67 -16.27 5.62
C GLN A 152 5.07 -17.13 4.42
N SER A 153 4.20 -18.05 3.99
CA SER A 153 4.48 -18.92 2.83
C SER A 153 4.51 -18.19 1.49
N TYR A 154 4.07 -16.93 1.46
CA TYR A 154 3.93 -16.14 0.23
C TYR A 154 4.81 -14.89 0.29
N TYR A 155 4.45 -13.94 1.16
CA TYR A 155 5.16 -12.67 1.33
C TYR A 155 5.61 -12.52 2.79
N ASN A 156 6.58 -13.33 3.23
CA ASN A 156 7.09 -13.19 4.58
C ASN A 156 7.74 -11.82 4.83
N SER A 157 7.61 -11.32 6.05
CA SER A 157 8.35 -10.16 6.56
C SER A 157 9.49 -10.60 7.49
N THR A 158 10.58 -9.85 7.47
CA THR A 158 11.74 -10.04 8.36
C THR A 158 11.92 -8.93 9.39
N GLY A 159 11.13 -7.86 9.29
CA GLY A 159 11.25 -6.62 10.08
C GLY A 159 10.22 -5.60 9.62
N TYR A 160 10.15 -4.46 10.29
CA TYR A 160 9.26 -3.36 9.90
C TYR A 160 9.91 -1.97 10.10
N GLU A 161 11.14 -1.95 10.60
CA GLU A 161 11.88 -0.75 10.90
C GLU A 161 12.17 0.07 9.63
N ASP A 162 12.46 -0.60 8.52
CA ASP A 162 12.67 0.07 7.24
C ASP A 162 11.39 0.65 6.64
N GLU A 163 10.24 -0.03 6.77
CA GLU A 163 8.96 0.55 6.36
C GLU A 163 8.57 1.77 7.19
N LEU A 164 8.80 1.77 8.52
CA LEU A 164 8.56 2.95 9.36
C LEU A 164 9.35 4.17 8.85
N LEU A 165 10.65 3.99 8.57
CA LEU A 165 11.51 5.05 8.06
C LEU A 165 11.10 5.49 6.65
N ARG A 166 10.73 4.53 5.80
CA ARG A 166 10.29 4.78 4.42
C ARG A 166 8.98 5.57 4.38
N ALA A 167 8.00 5.19 5.19
CA ALA A 167 6.73 5.89 5.29
C ALA A 167 6.89 7.30 5.85
N ALA A 168 7.64 7.46 6.95
CA ALA A 168 7.96 8.77 7.52
C ALA A 168 8.66 9.68 6.49
N THR A 169 9.60 9.14 5.71
CA THR A 169 10.27 9.88 4.63
C THR A 169 9.27 10.41 3.60
N TRP A 170 8.39 9.56 3.08
CA TRP A 170 7.37 9.99 2.11
C TRP A 170 6.36 10.97 2.70
N LEU A 171 5.95 10.76 3.95
CA LEU A 171 5.10 11.68 4.71
C LEU A 171 5.74 13.06 4.85
N TYR A 172 7.02 13.13 5.18
CA TYR A 172 7.77 14.39 5.22
C TYR A 172 7.75 15.06 3.84
N HIS A 173 8.04 14.32 2.77
CA HIS A 173 8.03 14.89 1.42
C HIS A 173 6.66 15.46 1.02
N ALA A 174 5.58 14.80 1.42
CA ALA A 174 4.22 15.17 1.09
C ALA A 174 3.64 16.31 1.95
N SER A 175 3.86 16.26 3.27
CA SER A 175 3.29 17.20 4.25
C SER A 175 4.20 18.39 4.58
N LYS A 176 5.52 18.24 4.45
CA LYS A 176 6.55 19.14 4.97
C LYS A 176 6.56 19.31 6.50
N ASP A 177 5.91 18.41 7.23
CA ASP A 177 6.00 18.38 8.69
C ASP A 177 7.36 17.84 9.15
N LEU A 178 8.10 18.67 9.89
CA LEU A 178 9.42 18.35 10.41
C LEU A 178 9.42 17.23 11.46
N SER A 179 8.26 16.90 12.04
CA SER A 179 8.12 15.77 12.96
C SER A 179 8.52 14.44 12.30
N TYR A 180 8.11 14.21 11.05
CA TYR A 180 8.47 13.01 10.28
C TYR A 180 9.93 13.01 9.84
N LEU A 181 10.51 14.17 9.53
CA LEU A 181 11.94 14.24 9.25
C LEU A 181 12.75 13.85 10.50
N LYS A 182 12.35 14.38 11.66
CA LYS A 182 12.97 14.05 12.94
C LYS A 182 12.84 12.57 13.26
N TYR A 183 11.68 11.97 13.01
CA TYR A 183 11.44 10.53 13.18
C TYR A 183 12.44 9.67 12.40
N VAL A 184 12.89 10.11 11.22
CA VAL A 184 13.82 9.36 10.38
C VAL A 184 15.30 9.57 10.77
N THR A 185 15.63 10.67 11.44
CA THR A 185 17.03 11.06 11.71
C THR A 185 17.50 10.85 13.14
N ASP A 186 16.58 10.70 14.09
CA ASP A 186 16.85 10.63 15.53
C ASP A 186 16.56 9.23 16.09
#